data_AF-A0A4U9TDA2-F1
#
_entry.id   AF-A0A4U9TDA2-F1
#
_cell.length_a   1.000
_cell.length_b   1.000
_cell.length_c   1.000
_cell.angle_alpha   90.00
_cell.angle_beta   90.00
_cell.angle_gamma   90.00
#
_symmetry.space_group_name_H-M   'P 1'
#
loop_
_entity.id
_entity.type
_entity.pdbx_description
1 polymer ?
#
loop_
_entity_poly.entity_id
_entity_poly.type
_entity_poly.pdbx_seq_one_letter_code
_entity_poly.pdbx_strand_id
1 'polypeptide(L)'
;MRFPTMKQFRISSNFNPRRVNPVTGRIAPHKGVDFAMPVGTPVLAVGDGEVVIAKRSGAAGNYVAIRHGRQYTTRYMHLKKLLVSQGRR
;
A
#
# COMPACT_ATOMS: atom_id res chain seq x y z
N MET A 1 -10.38 0.59 -10.34
CA MET A 1 -11.04 0.05 -9.13
C MET A 1 -10.76 0.95 -7.93
N ARG A 2 -11.70 1.12 -6.98
CA ARG A 2 -11.49 2.01 -5.81
C ARG A 2 -10.76 1.35 -4.64
N PHE A 3 -11.00 0.06 -4.39
CA PHE A 3 -10.41 -0.69 -3.27
C PHE A 3 -9.44 -1.76 -3.78
N PRO A 4 -8.30 -2.02 -3.11
CA PRO A 4 -7.31 -2.98 -3.56
C PRO A 4 -7.64 -4.43 -3.15
N THR A 5 -8.90 -4.74 -2.88
CA THR A 5 -9.36 -6.05 -2.36
C THR A 5 -10.70 -6.41 -2.99
N MET A 6 -10.95 -7.72 -3.18
CA MET A 6 -12.19 -8.21 -3.83
C MET A 6 -13.46 -7.90 -3.02
N LYS A 7 -13.35 -7.85 -1.69
CA LYS A 7 -14.40 -7.39 -0.79
C LYS A 7 -13.91 -6.19 0.00
N GLN A 8 -14.84 -5.41 0.53
CA GLN A 8 -14.49 -4.27 1.37
C GLN A 8 -14.09 -4.74 2.77
N PHE A 9 -12.93 -4.26 3.22
CA PHE A 9 -12.46 -4.39 4.59
C PHE A 9 -12.59 -3.05 5.30
N ARG A 10 -12.73 -3.08 6.62
CA ARG A 10 -12.78 -1.86 7.43
C ARG A 10 -11.50 -1.07 7.29
N ILE A 11 -11.62 0.22 7.01
CA ILE A 11 -10.51 1.17 7.10
C ILE A 11 -10.20 1.36 8.59
N SER A 12 -9.00 0.93 9.01
CA SER A 12 -8.54 1.10 10.38
C SER A 12 -7.84 2.44 10.60
N SER A 13 -7.24 3.02 9.55
CA SER A 13 -6.56 4.31 9.60
C SER A 13 -6.65 5.02 8.25
N ASN A 14 -7.12 6.27 8.26
CA ASN A 14 -7.24 7.10 7.05
C ASN A 14 -5.93 7.81 6.71
N PHE A 15 -5.83 8.29 5.47
CA PHE A 15 -4.79 9.24 5.06
C PHE A 15 -4.88 10.50 5.93
N ASN A 16 -3.75 10.89 6.53
CA ASN A 16 -3.70 12.08 7.37
C ASN A 16 -2.29 12.72 7.33
N PRO A 17 -2.11 13.83 6.58
CA PRO A 17 -0.81 14.49 6.48
C PRO A 17 -0.41 15.20 7.78
N ARG A 18 -1.33 15.38 8.72
CA ARG A 18 -1.13 16.06 10.01
C ARG A 18 -1.26 15.10 11.20
N ARG A 19 -1.16 13.78 10.98
CA ARG A 19 -1.24 12.79 12.07
C ARG A 19 -0.17 13.09 13.12
N VAL A 20 -0.58 13.22 14.38
CA VAL A 20 0.32 13.43 15.52
C VAL A 20 0.69 12.08 16.12
N ASN A 21 1.98 11.86 16.39
CA ASN A 21 2.42 10.70 17.16
C ASN A 21 2.05 10.93 18.63
N PRO A 22 1.24 10.06 19.26
CA PRO A 22 0.75 10.28 20.62
C PRO A 22 1.85 10.19 21.68
N VAL A 23 2.97 9.51 21.39
CA VAL A 23 4.08 9.35 22.33
C VAL A 23 5.01 10.56 22.28
N THR A 24 5.31 11.08 21.09
CA THR A 24 6.31 12.16 20.93
C THR A 24 5.71 13.54 20.73
N GLY A 25 4.40 13.64 20.50
CA GLY A 25 3.70 14.90 20.19
C GLY A 25 4.04 15.51 18.83
N ARG A 26 4.93 14.91 18.04
CA ARG A 26 5.38 15.44 16.74
C ARG A 26 4.47 14.98 15.60
N ILE A 27 4.36 15.79 14.56
CA ILE A 27 3.67 15.40 13.33
C ILE A 27 4.45 14.28 12.63
N ALA A 28 3.77 13.16 12.42
CA ALA A 28 4.27 11.97 11.72
C ALA A 28 3.23 11.55 10.67
N PRO A 29 3.27 12.13 9.45
CA PRO A 29 2.23 11.99 8.44
C PRO A 29 1.91 10.53 8.08
N HIS A 30 0.63 10.21 7.97
CA HIS A 30 0.16 8.94 7.40
C HIS A 30 -0.18 9.13 5.92
N LYS A 31 0.74 8.69 5.04
CA LYS A 31 0.66 8.90 3.58
C LYS A 31 -0.06 7.76 2.84
N GLY A 32 -0.94 7.03 3.53
CA GLY A 32 -1.66 5.88 3.01
C GLY A 32 -3.00 5.68 3.71
N VAL A 33 -3.68 4.59 3.37
CA VAL A 33 -4.91 4.13 4.02
C VAL A 33 -4.68 2.68 4.46
N ASP A 34 -4.97 2.40 5.72
CA ASP A 34 -4.82 1.05 6.28
C ASP A 34 -6.15 0.32 6.29
N PHE A 35 -6.12 -0.91 5.79
CA PHE A 35 -7.26 -1.82 5.79
C PHE A 35 -6.97 -2.96 6.79
N ALA A 36 -7.87 -3.17 7.74
CA ALA A 36 -7.77 -4.29 8.68
C ALA A 36 -8.22 -5.59 7.99
N MET A 37 -7.26 -6.44 7.64
CA MET A 37 -7.50 -7.69 6.91
C MET A 37 -6.66 -8.86 7.45
N PRO A 38 -7.15 -10.11 7.36
CA PRO A 38 -6.37 -11.29 7.74
C PRO A 38 -5.10 -11.46 6.89
N VAL A 39 -4.05 -12.01 7.49
CA VAL A 39 -2.79 -12.34 6.79
C VAL A 39 -3.05 -13.33 5.67
N GLY A 40 -2.55 -13.03 4.46
CA GLY A 40 -2.75 -13.87 3.27
C GLY A 40 -3.96 -13.47 2.42
N THR A 41 -4.72 -12.46 2.82
CA THR A 41 -5.77 -11.87 1.97
C THR A 41 -5.16 -11.39 0.64
N PRO A 42 -5.76 -11.76 -0.52
CA PRO A 42 -5.31 -11.26 -1.82
C PRO A 42 -5.42 -9.73 -1.93
N VAL A 43 -4.34 -9.10 -2.39
CA VAL A 43 -4.28 -7.66 -2.68
C VAL A 43 -4.14 -7.47 -4.19
N LEU A 44 -5.00 -6.63 -4.76
CA LEU A 44 -5.13 -6.39 -6.18
C LEU A 44 -4.65 -4.98 -6.53
N ALA A 45 -4.11 -4.83 -7.74
CA ALA A 45 -3.82 -3.52 -8.30
C ALA A 45 -5.13 -2.75 -8.52
N VAL A 46 -5.16 -1.47 -8.13
CA VAL A 46 -6.35 -0.63 -8.31
C VAL A 46 -6.57 -0.16 -9.77
N GLY A 47 -5.58 -0.37 -10.63
CA GLY A 47 -5.64 -0.10 -12.06
C GLY A 47 -4.44 -0.69 -12.81
N ASP A 48 -4.52 -0.66 -14.14
CA ASP A 48 -3.47 -1.19 -15.02
C ASP A 48 -2.18 -0.39 -14.89
N GLY A 49 -1.03 -1.06 -15.00
CA GLY A 49 0.25 -0.39 -14.86
C GLY A 49 1.43 -1.33 -14.86
N GLU A 50 2.61 -0.76 -14.64
CA GLU A 50 3.86 -1.50 -14.60
C GLU A 50 4.39 -1.56 -13.16
N VAL A 51 4.78 -2.75 -12.72
CA VAL A 51 5.44 -2.95 -11.44
C VAL A 51 6.84 -2.32 -11.51
N VAL A 52 7.01 -1.17 -10.87
CA VAL A 52 8.30 -0.46 -10.83
C VAL A 52 9.13 -0.85 -9.61
N ILE A 53 8.51 -1.40 -8.57
CA ILE A 53 9.20 -1.95 -7.40
C ILE A 53 8.46 -3.20 -6.91
N ALA A 54 9.21 -4.25 -6.60
CA ALA A 54 8.73 -5.41 -5.84
C ALA A 54 9.89 -5.94 -4.97
N LYS A 55 9.96 -5.52 -3.71
CA LYS A 55 11.05 -5.89 -2.79
C LYS A 55 10.66 -5.79 -1.32
N ARG A 56 11.56 -6.20 -0.43
CA ARG A 56 11.45 -5.97 1.02
C ARG A 56 12.18 -4.68 1.41
N SER A 57 11.61 -3.90 2.32
CA SER A 57 12.31 -2.82 3.03
C SER A 57 12.06 -2.90 4.54
N GLY A 58 12.88 -2.22 5.33
CA GLY A 58 12.74 -2.19 6.79
C GLY A 58 11.36 -1.70 7.24
N ALA A 59 10.97 -0.49 6.83
CA ALA A 59 9.73 0.13 7.29
C ALA A 59 8.47 -0.45 6.61
N ALA A 60 8.54 -0.79 5.32
CA ALA A 60 7.36 -1.22 4.56
C ALA A 60 7.13 -2.74 4.55
N GLY A 61 8.08 -3.54 5.07
CA GLY A 61 8.08 -4.99 4.84
C GLY A 61 8.18 -5.32 3.34
N ASN A 62 7.55 -6.40 2.90
CA ASN A 62 7.42 -6.66 1.47
C ASN A 62 6.42 -5.67 0.87
N TYR A 63 6.81 -5.01 -0.21
CA TYR A 63 5.95 -4.03 -0.85
C TYR A 63 6.10 -4.03 -2.37
N VAL A 64 5.02 -3.60 -3.02
CA VAL A 64 4.94 -3.40 -4.47
C VAL A 64 4.61 -1.94 -4.74
N ALA A 65 5.25 -1.35 -5.75
CA ALA A 65 4.83 -0.07 -6.32
C ALA A 65 4.51 -0.26 -7.81
N ILE A 66 3.36 0.25 -8.23
CA ILE A 66 2.86 0.15 -9.61
C ILE A 66 2.70 1.55 -10.16
N ARG A 67 3.31 1.81 -11.31
CA ARG A 67 3.17 3.05 -12.06
C ARG A 67 2.01 2.91 -13.05
N HIS A 68 1.07 3.84 -12.98
CA HIS A 68 -0.11 3.90 -13.86
C HIS A 68 0.05 5.11 -14.79
N GLY A 69 0.55 4.86 -16.00
CA GLY A 69 0.88 5.92 -16.96
C GLY A 69 1.97 6.88 -16.42
N ARG A 70 1.80 8.18 -16.69
CA ARG A 70 2.81 9.20 -16.34
C ARG A 70 2.64 9.84 -14.96
N GLN A 71 1.40 9.90 -14.45
CA GLN A 71 1.07 10.75 -13.30
C GLN A 71 0.87 9.99 -12.00
N TYR A 72 0.44 8.73 -12.06
CA TYR A 72 -0.02 8.03 -10.87
C TYR A 72 0.88 6.86 -10.50
N THR A 73 1.06 6.64 -9.20
CA THR A 73 1.73 5.47 -8.65
C THR A 73 0.98 5.02 -7.41
N THR A 74 0.70 3.72 -7.33
CA THR A 74 0.17 3.10 -6.11
C THR A 74 1.22 2.26 -5.42
N ARG A 75 1.11 2.14 -4.09
CA ARG A 75 2.00 1.34 -3.26
C ARG A 75 1.19 0.44 -2.34
N TYR A 76 1.63 -0.81 -2.23
CA TYR A 76 1.01 -1.84 -1.40
C TYR A 76 2.09 -2.36 -0.45
N MET A 77 1.96 -2.07 0.85
CA MET A 77 2.97 -2.37 1.87
C MET A 77 2.51 -3.49 2.79
N HIS A 78 3.44 -3.99 3.61
CA HIS A 78 3.21 -5.02 4.63
C HIS A 78 2.65 -6.34 4.07
N LEU A 79 2.98 -6.66 2.82
CA LEU A 79 2.51 -7.86 2.15
C LEU A 79 3.16 -9.11 2.76
N LYS A 80 2.38 -10.18 2.90
CA LYS A 80 2.92 -11.50 3.31
C LYS A 80 3.92 -12.03 2.28
N LYS A 81 3.56 -11.94 0.99
CA LYS A 81 4.33 -12.49 -0.14
C LYS A 81 4.18 -11.57 -1.34
N LEU A 82 5.24 -11.50 -2.16
CA LEU A 82 5.21 -10.85 -3.47
C LEU A 82 4.85 -11.90 -4.52
N LEU A 83 3.83 -11.62 -5.34
CA LEU A 83 3.38 -12.49 -6.45
C LEU A 83 3.76 -11.92 -7.83
N VAL A 84 4.48 -10.80 -7.85
CA VAL A 84 4.93 -10.07 -9.03
C VAL A 84 6.39 -9.66 -8.85
N SER A 85 7.09 -9.45 -9.96
CA SER A 85 8.45 -8.91 -10.02
C SER A 85 8.46 -7.57 -10.75
N GLN A 86 9.53 -6.80 -10.56
CA GLN A 86 9.75 -5.54 -11.29
C GLN A 86 9.75 -5.78 -12.81
N GLY A 87 9.13 -4.87 -13.56
CA GLY A 87 8.96 -4.94 -15.02
C GLY A 87 7.68 -5.65 -15.49
N ARG A 88 6.98 -6.36 -14.60
CA ARG A 88 5.70 -7.00 -14.94
C ARG A 88 4.62 -5.95 -15.21
N ARG A 89 3.82 -6.18 -16.25
CA ARG A 89 2.62 -5.41 -16.61
C ARG A 89 1.36 -6.19 -16.31
#